data_AF-A0A2G5D4A7-F1
#
_entry.id   AF-A0A2G5D4A7-F1
#
_cell.length_a   1.000
_cell.length_b   1.000
_cell.length_c   1.000
_cell.angle_alpha   90.00
_cell.angle_beta   90.00
_cell.angle_gamma   90.00
#
_symmetry.space_group_name_H-M   'P 1'
#
loop_
_entity.id
_entity.type
_entity.pdbx_description
1 polymer ?
#
loop_
_entity_poly.entity_id
_entity_poly.type
_entity_poly.pdbx_seq_one_letter_code
_entity_poly.pdbx_strand_id
1 'polypeptide(L)'
;MKKIYHGPTPSTGFFGQLRFLEVYRCNQIKNIFSANLLLAIKRLEHLHVQYCSSLKEIVGGENEDEVPDDHSCLLPQLKTLQLWDLRSLTSFYKGDIPISCPLETIVVRGCRNLKKFPLAPQTASHLQTFKAETDWFNELEWADQSHKEIFQPFFEEA
;
A
#
# COMPACT_ATOMS: atom_id res chain seq x y z
N MET A 1 10.48 3.39 17.19
CA MET A 1 9.30 4.23 16.87
C MET A 1 8.11 3.29 16.66
N LYS A 2 6.99 3.49 17.35
CA LYS A 2 5.82 2.58 17.31
C LYS A 2 4.67 3.06 16.40
N LYS A 3 4.56 4.37 16.15
CA LYS A 3 3.58 5.00 15.25
C LYS A 3 4.29 6.13 14.50
N ILE A 4 3.84 6.49 13.30
CA ILE A 4 4.40 7.61 12.53
C ILE A 4 3.85 8.98 12.97
N TYR A 5 2.71 9.00 13.65
CA TYR A 5 2.08 10.22 14.16
C TYR A 5 1.64 10.00 15.62
N HIS A 6 1.97 10.99 16.45
CA HIS A 6 1.65 11.04 17.87
C HIS A 6 0.93 12.37 18.13
N GLY A 7 -0.40 12.33 18.19
CA GLY A 7 -1.22 13.51 18.40
C GLY A 7 -2.70 13.18 18.40
N PRO A 8 -3.57 14.17 18.66
CA PRO A 8 -5.01 14.01 18.48
C PRO A 8 -5.29 13.63 17.03
N THR A 9 -6.43 12.96 16.80
CA THR A 9 -6.87 12.59 15.45
C THR A 9 -6.78 13.81 14.52
N PRO A 10 -5.92 13.75 13.49
CA PRO A 10 -5.69 14.91 12.65
C PRO A 10 -6.98 15.21 11.88
N SER A 11 -7.33 16.49 11.78
CA SER A 11 -8.46 16.91 10.95
C SER A 11 -8.22 16.54 9.48
N THR A 12 -9.29 16.42 8.70
CA THR A 12 -9.21 16.20 7.26
C THR A 12 -8.29 17.23 6.61
N GLY A 13 -7.35 16.75 5.78
CA GLY A 13 -6.37 17.62 5.11
C GLY A 13 -5.29 18.25 5.99
N PHE A 14 -5.15 17.86 7.28
CA PHE A 14 -4.10 18.39 8.16
C PHE A 14 -2.69 18.22 7.57
N PHE A 15 -2.44 17.08 6.91
CA PHE A 15 -1.22 16.81 6.15
C PHE A 15 -1.43 17.00 4.65
N GLY A 16 -2.31 17.93 4.25
CA GLY A 16 -2.70 18.18 2.86
C GLY A 16 -1.61 18.80 1.98
N GLN A 17 -0.37 18.91 2.44
CA GLN A 17 0.77 19.26 1.59
C GLN A 17 1.78 18.11 1.46
N LEU A 18 1.61 17.03 2.23
CA LEU A 18 2.50 15.88 2.17
C LEU A 18 2.33 15.15 0.84
N ARG A 19 3.37 15.18 0.00
CA ARG A 19 3.42 14.48 -1.30
C ARG A 19 4.26 13.22 -1.27
N PHE A 20 5.28 13.21 -0.42
CA PHE A 20 6.24 12.11 -0.35
C PHE A 20 6.37 11.67 1.11
N LEU A 21 6.28 10.36 1.34
CA LEU A 21 6.53 9.74 2.63
C LEU A 21 7.48 8.57 2.47
N GLU A 22 8.60 8.63 3.17
CA GLU A 22 9.53 7.51 3.33
C GLU A 22 9.52 7.01 4.78
N VAL A 23 9.40 5.69 4.92
CA VAL A 23 9.47 4.98 6.20
C VAL A 23 10.60 3.97 6.11
N TYR A 24 11.72 4.30 6.76
CA TYR A 24 12.97 3.54 6.65
C TYR A 24 13.41 2.98 8.01
N ARG A 25 13.63 1.65 8.08
CA ARG A 25 14.13 0.94 9.28
C ARG A 25 13.31 1.14 10.56
N CYS A 26 11.99 1.32 10.42
CA CYS A 26 11.06 1.47 11.53
C CYS A 26 10.60 0.12 12.11
N ASN A 27 11.51 -0.58 12.79
CA ASN A 27 11.34 -1.98 13.21
C ASN A 27 10.35 -2.23 14.37
N GLN A 28 9.62 -1.22 14.84
CA GLN A 28 8.62 -1.37 15.89
C GLN A 28 7.21 -0.96 15.43
N ILE A 29 7.09 -0.44 14.20
CA ILE A 29 5.81 -0.07 13.60
C ILE A 29 5.14 -1.33 13.07
N LYS A 30 3.86 -1.53 13.43
CA LYS A 30 3.05 -2.65 12.95
C LYS A 30 2.17 -2.28 11.76
N ASN A 31 1.78 -1.01 11.68
CA ASN A 31 0.99 -0.40 10.61
C ASN A 31 1.45 1.04 10.38
N ILE A 32 1.47 1.51 9.13
CA ILE A 32 1.91 2.88 8.80
C ILE A 32 0.76 3.86 9.05
N PHE A 33 -0.38 3.62 8.43
CA PHE A 33 -1.55 4.47 8.52
C PHE A 33 -2.66 3.83 9.34
N SER A 34 -3.41 4.67 10.04
CA SER A 34 -4.78 4.36 10.47
C SER A 34 -5.79 4.93 9.47
N ALA A 35 -7.04 4.47 9.51
CA ALA A 35 -8.13 5.01 8.69
C ALA A 35 -8.25 6.53 8.80
N ASN A 36 -8.24 7.06 10.04
CA ASN A 36 -8.26 8.50 10.28
C ASN A 36 -7.07 9.26 9.69
N LEU A 37 -5.86 8.68 9.73
CA LEU A 37 -4.68 9.35 9.18
C LEU A 37 -4.79 9.51 7.66
N LEU A 38 -5.44 8.56 6.97
CA LEU A 38 -5.69 8.62 5.53
C LEU A 38 -6.56 9.82 5.12
N LEU A 39 -7.46 10.29 6.00
CA LEU A 39 -8.24 11.52 5.79
C LEU A 39 -7.36 12.77 5.81
N ALA A 40 -6.24 12.74 6.54
CA ALA A 40 -5.31 13.85 6.63
C ALA A 40 -4.30 13.92 5.48
N ILE A 41 -3.98 12.79 4.83
CA ILE A 41 -2.90 12.66 3.81
C ILE A 41 -3.41 12.38 2.39
N LYS A 42 -4.60 12.87 2.02
CA LYS A 42 -5.23 12.63 0.71
C LYS A 42 -4.42 13.06 -0.53
N ARG A 43 -3.32 13.76 -0.31
CA ARG A 43 -2.45 14.37 -1.32
C ARG A 43 -1.09 13.67 -1.46
N LEU A 44 -0.89 12.55 -0.77
CA LEU A 44 0.31 11.74 -0.87
C LEU A 44 0.42 11.13 -2.27
N GLU A 45 1.56 11.34 -2.92
CA GLU A 45 1.88 10.90 -4.28
C GLU A 45 2.88 9.74 -4.30
N HIS A 46 3.81 9.71 -3.35
CA HIS A 46 4.85 8.69 -3.26
C HIS A 46 4.94 8.11 -1.86
N LEU A 47 4.87 6.79 -1.76
CA LEU A 47 5.03 6.04 -0.51
C LEU A 47 6.16 5.03 -0.65
N HIS A 48 7.25 5.26 0.08
CA HIS A 48 8.39 4.36 0.13
C HIS A 48 8.52 3.76 1.52
N VAL A 49 8.54 2.43 1.60
CA VAL A 49 8.60 1.70 2.87
C VAL A 49 9.68 0.64 2.76
N GLN A 50 10.70 0.76 3.60
CA GLN A 50 11.91 -0.05 3.47
C GLN A 50 12.40 -0.56 4.82
N TYR A 51 12.80 -1.84 4.86
CA TYR A 51 13.48 -2.46 6.00
C TYR A 51 12.72 -2.35 7.33
N CYS A 52 11.39 -2.37 7.32
CA CYS A 52 10.56 -2.29 8.54
C CYS A 52 10.15 -3.70 8.98
N SER A 53 10.96 -4.35 9.82
CA SER A 53 10.85 -5.79 10.08
C SER A 53 9.61 -6.24 10.87
N SER A 54 8.90 -5.34 11.54
CA SER A 54 7.69 -5.65 12.32
C SER A 54 6.40 -5.15 11.67
N LEU A 55 6.50 -4.54 10.48
CA LEU A 55 5.36 -4.03 9.75
C LEU A 55 4.53 -5.21 9.23
N LYS A 56 3.25 -5.26 9.60
CA LYS A 56 2.31 -6.30 9.19
C LYS A 56 1.38 -5.84 8.07
N GLU A 57 0.99 -4.57 8.13
CA GLU A 57 0.04 -3.94 7.21
C GLU A 57 0.51 -2.53 6.87
N ILE A 58 0.16 -2.00 5.69
CA ILE A 58 0.40 -0.59 5.37
C ILE A 58 -0.66 0.27 6.08
N VAL A 59 -1.92 -0.13 5.99
CA VAL A 59 -3.06 0.50 6.66
C VAL A 59 -3.65 -0.49 7.67
N GLY A 60 -3.76 -0.08 8.93
CA GLY A 60 -4.31 -0.91 10.02
C GLY A 60 -4.44 -0.11 11.32
N GLY A 61 -4.80 -0.76 12.42
CA GLY A 61 -4.88 -0.15 13.76
C GLY A 61 -6.23 -0.32 14.45
N GLU A 62 -6.39 0.25 15.64
CA GLU A 62 -7.44 -0.08 16.63
C GLU A 62 -8.90 0.25 16.22
N ASN A 63 -9.13 0.89 15.07
CA ASN A 63 -10.46 1.21 14.53
C ASN A 63 -10.58 0.69 13.08
N GLU A 64 -10.57 -0.63 12.91
CA GLU A 64 -10.64 -1.29 11.59
C GLU A 64 -11.99 -1.05 10.87
N ASP A 65 -13.04 -0.68 11.61
CA ASP A 65 -14.40 -0.44 11.11
C ASP A 65 -14.57 0.89 10.34
N GLU A 66 -13.51 1.70 10.21
CA GLU A 66 -13.56 3.04 9.60
C GLU A 66 -12.94 3.12 8.20
N VAL A 67 -12.47 2.00 7.62
CA VAL A 67 -12.09 1.98 6.21
C VAL A 67 -13.39 2.08 5.40
N PRO A 68 -13.59 3.13 4.58
CA PRO A 68 -14.82 3.30 3.82
C PRO A 68 -15.10 2.07 2.95
N ASP A 69 -16.32 1.53 3.08
CA ASP A 69 -16.84 0.41 2.27
C ASP A 69 -17.21 0.85 0.84
N ASP A 70 -16.95 2.11 0.48
CA ASP A 70 -17.46 2.77 -0.74
C ASP A 70 -16.55 2.63 -1.97
N HIS A 71 -15.57 1.72 -1.94
CA HIS A 71 -14.56 1.52 -3.00
C HIS A 71 -13.69 2.75 -3.31
N SER A 72 -13.73 3.81 -2.49
CA SER A 72 -12.90 4.99 -2.72
C SER A 72 -11.43 4.69 -2.42
N CYS A 73 -10.54 5.08 -3.34
CA CYS A 73 -9.10 4.95 -3.10
C CYS A 73 -8.71 5.76 -1.84
N LEU A 74 -8.12 5.06 -0.88
CA LEU A 74 -7.70 5.62 0.40
C LEU A 74 -6.66 6.74 0.25
N LEU A 75 -5.84 6.66 -0.80
CA LEU A 75 -4.77 7.59 -1.16
C LEU A 75 -4.95 8.08 -2.62
N PRO A 76 -5.94 8.96 -2.90
CA PRO A 76 -6.43 9.24 -4.26
C PRO A 76 -5.42 9.88 -5.20
N GLN A 77 -4.23 10.26 -4.71
CA GLN A 77 -3.15 10.84 -5.52
C GLN A 77 -1.89 9.95 -5.54
N LEU A 78 -1.94 8.74 -4.96
CA LEU A 78 -0.77 7.86 -4.87
C LEU A 78 -0.41 7.31 -6.26
N LYS A 79 0.75 7.74 -6.76
CA LYS A 79 1.33 7.34 -8.05
C LYS A 79 2.41 6.29 -7.90
N THR A 80 3.21 6.37 -6.83
CA THR A 80 4.36 5.48 -6.62
C THR A 80 4.26 4.77 -5.29
N LEU A 81 4.36 3.44 -5.34
CA LEU A 81 4.45 2.59 -4.16
C LEU A 81 5.71 1.73 -4.24
N GLN A 82 6.60 1.88 -3.26
CA GLN A 82 7.81 1.07 -3.13
C GLN A 82 7.84 0.37 -1.78
N LEU A 83 7.94 -0.96 -1.82
CA LEU A 83 7.95 -1.85 -0.66
C LEU A 83 9.20 -2.73 -0.71
N TRP A 84 10.17 -2.49 0.17
CA TRP A 84 11.43 -3.24 0.20
C TRP A 84 11.72 -3.90 1.55
N ASP A 85 12.05 -5.18 1.52
CA ASP A 85 12.50 -5.98 2.66
C ASP A 85 11.56 -5.91 3.88
N LEU A 86 10.25 -6.05 3.62
CA LEU A 86 9.20 -5.99 4.64
C LEU A 86 8.78 -7.41 5.06
N ARG A 87 9.66 -8.08 5.81
CA ARG A 87 9.55 -9.52 6.11
C ARG A 87 8.28 -9.93 6.88
N SER A 88 7.61 -9.02 7.59
CA SER A 88 6.37 -9.33 8.31
C SER A 88 5.11 -8.83 7.62
N LEU A 89 5.24 -8.17 6.46
CA LEU A 89 4.10 -7.60 5.74
C LEU A 89 3.29 -8.74 5.12
N THR A 90 2.01 -8.84 5.48
CA THR A 90 1.12 -9.92 5.00
C THR A 90 0.04 -9.42 4.05
N SER A 91 -0.36 -8.17 4.21
CA SER A 91 -1.39 -7.52 3.40
C SER A 91 -1.12 -6.01 3.33
N PHE A 92 -1.72 -5.33 2.35
CA PHE A 92 -1.72 -3.87 2.34
C PHE A 92 -2.62 -3.31 3.46
N TYR A 93 -3.77 -3.94 3.67
CA TYR A 93 -4.71 -3.66 4.77
C TYR A 93 -5.62 -4.89 4.99
N LYS A 94 -6.43 -4.89 6.05
CA LYS A 94 -7.22 -6.06 6.48
C LYS A 94 -8.49 -6.34 5.67
N GLY A 95 -9.01 -5.36 4.92
CA GLY A 95 -10.22 -5.53 4.11
C GLY A 95 -9.95 -6.13 2.73
N ASP A 96 -11.00 -6.63 2.10
CA ASP A 96 -10.95 -7.29 0.79
C ASP A 96 -11.31 -6.34 -0.37
N ILE A 97 -11.57 -5.06 -0.09
CA ILE A 97 -11.97 -4.08 -1.10
C ILE A 97 -10.77 -3.70 -1.98
N PRO A 98 -10.84 -3.88 -3.31
CA PRO A 98 -9.73 -3.48 -4.16
C PRO A 98 -9.49 -1.97 -4.11
N ILE A 99 -8.22 -1.55 -4.06
CA ILE A 99 -7.84 -0.15 -4.05
C ILE A 99 -7.70 0.34 -5.49
N SER A 100 -8.51 1.33 -5.85
CA SER A 100 -8.56 1.98 -7.17
C SER A 100 -7.62 3.21 -7.27
N CYS A 101 -6.43 3.12 -6.67
CA CYS A 101 -5.50 4.25 -6.67
C CYS A 101 -4.83 4.43 -8.04
N PRO A 102 -4.49 5.67 -8.44
CA PRO A 102 -3.89 5.96 -9.74
C PRO A 102 -2.39 5.63 -9.75
N LEU A 103 -2.03 4.39 -9.38
CA LEU A 103 -0.66 3.93 -9.31
C LEU A 103 -0.07 3.85 -10.71
N GLU A 104 1.01 4.58 -10.94
CA GLU A 104 1.82 4.57 -12.14
C GLU A 104 2.99 3.59 -12.00
N THR A 105 3.51 3.43 -10.77
CA THR A 105 4.67 2.57 -10.49
C THR A 105 4.48 1.79 -9.19
N ILE A 106 4.66 0.47 -9.28
CA ILE A 106 4.70 -0.45 -8.15
C ILE A 106 6.07 -1.13 -8.14
N VAL A 107 6.74 -1.12 -6.99
CA VAL A 107 7.97 -1.88 -6.76
C VAL A 107 7.84 -2.68 -5.47
N VAL A 108 7.97 -3.99 -5.55
CA VAL A 108 7.94 -4.90 -4.41
C VAL A 108 9.16 -5.82 -4.44
N ARG A 109 10.03 -5.76 -3.44
CA ARG A 109 11.21 -6.65 -3.35
C ARG A 109 11.41 -7.14 -1.92
N GLY A 110 11.67 -8.43 -1.72
CA GLY A 110 11.96 -8.99 -0.39
C GLY A 110 10.75 -8.99 0.55
N CYS A 111 9.53 -8.93 0.02
CA CYS A 111 8.26 -8.89 0.76
C CYS A 111 7.55 -10.27 0.73
N ARG A 112 8.29 -11.35 1.00
CA ARG A 112 7.85 -12.74 0.75
C ARG A 112 6.56 -13.20 1.46
N ASN A 113 6.15 -12.52 2.53
CA ASN A 113 4.92 -12.85 3.25
C ASN A 113 3.70 -12.07 2.75
N LEU A 114 3.88 -11.09 1.85
CA LEU A 114 2.79 -10.31 1.28
C LEU A 114 2.12 -11.14 0.21
N LYS A 115 0.97 -11.74 0.53
CA LYS A 115 0.23 -12.59 -0.42
C LYS A 115 -0.98 -11.89 -1.01
N LYS A 116 -1.56 -10.96 -0.27
CA LYS A 116 -2.72 -10.16 -0.67
C LYS A 116 -2.31 -8.75 -1.02
N PHE A 117 -2.58 -8.34 -2.26
CA PHE A 117 -2.30 -7.00 -2.73
C PHE A 117 -3.55 -6.43 -3.41
N PRO A 118 -4.19 -5.39 -2.85
CA PRO A 118 -5.53 -4.98 -3.23
C PRO A 118 -5.50 -4.11 -4.49
N LEU A 119 -5.15 -4.68 -5.64
CA LEU A 119 -5.21 -3.97 -6.91
C LEU A 119 -6.60 -4.11 -7.50
N ALA A 120 -7.28 -2.98 -7.71
CA ALA A 120 -8.47 -2.97 -8.55
C ALA A 120 -8.04 -3.07 -10.02
N PRO A 121 -8.78 -3.76 -10.90
CA PRO A 121 -8.53 -3.77 -12.34
C PRO A 121 -8.34 -2.37 -12.95
N GLN A 122 -9.04 -1.36 -12.41
CA GLN A 122 -8.97 0.04 -12.86
C GLN A 122 -7.58 0.65 -12.68
N THR A 123 -6.81 0.19 -11.69
CA THR A 123 -5.44 0.64 -11.44
C THR A 123 -4.53 0.40 -12.64
N ALA A 124 -4.78 -0.67 -13.41
CA ALA A 124 -4.00 -1.00 -14.60
C ALA A 124 -4.09 0.07 -15.71
N SER A 125 -5.15 0.90 -15.73
CA SER A 125 -5.30 1.97 -16.73
C SER A 125 -4.27 3.10 -16.58
N HIS A 126 -3.68 3.25 -15.39
CA HIS A 126 -2.66 4.25 -15.08
C HIS A 126 -1.27 3.64 -14.90
N LEU A 127 -1.20 2.32 -14.74
CA LEU A 127 0.02 1.62 -14.41
C LEU A 127 0.98 1.65 -15.61
N GLN A 128 2.24 1.93 -15.33
CA GLN A 128 3.32 1.93 -16.33
C GLN A 128 4.28 0.77 -16.05
N THR A 129 4.58 0.53 -14.78
CA THR A 129 5.55 -0.47 -14.36
C THR A 129 5.13 -1.16 -13.06
N PHE A 130 5.23 -2.48 -13.04
CA PHE A 130 5.14 -3.32 -11.85
C PHE A 130 6.40 -4.17 -11.72
N LYS A 131 7.32 -3.72 -10.88
CA LYS A 131 8.59 -4.40 -10.58
C LYS A 131 8.45 -5.31 -9.37
N ALA A 132 8.66 -6.61 -9.55
CA ALA A 132 8.72 -7.55 -8.43
C ALA A 132 9.53 -8.82 -8.75
N GLU A 133 9.79 -9.64 -7.73
CA GLU A 133 10.33 -10.99 -7.88
C GLU A 133 9.30 -11.88 -8.61
N THR A 134 9.71 -12.60 -9.67
CA THR A 134 8.80 -13.44 -10.50
C THR A 134 8.03 -14.45 -9.67
N ASP A 135 8.71 -15.15 -8.76
CA ASP A 135 8.08 -16.16 -7.91
C ASP A 135 6.99 -15.53 -7.04
N TRP A 136 7.27 -14.35 -6.48
CA TRP A 136 6.31 -13.61 -5.68
C TRP A 136 5.08 -13.17 -6.50
N PHE A 137 5.29 -12.59 -7.69
CA PHE A 137 4.19 -12.15 -8.55
C PHE A 137 3.29 -13.32 -8.98
N ASN A 138 3.89 -14.49 -9.18
CA ASN A 138 3.17 -15.71 -9.52
C ASN A 138 2.39 -16.30 -8.36
N GLU A 139 2.89 -16.18 -7.13
CA GLU A 139 2.28 -16.69 -5.89
C GLU A 139 1.27 -15.72 -5.25
N LEU A 140 1.16 -14.49 -5.74
CA LEU A 140 0.13 -13.54 -5.29
C LEU A 140 -1.27 -14.17 -5.36
N GLU A 141 -2.07 -13.93 -4.33
CA GLU A 141 -3.47 -14.34 -4.24
C GLU A 141 -4.35 -13.44 -5.12
N TRP A 142 -4.23 -13.59 -6.44
CA TRP A 142 -5.10 -12.94 -7.42
C TRP A 142 -6.56 -13.44 -7.26
N ALA A 143 -7.53 -12.58 -7.57
CA ALA A 143 -8.95 -12.98 -7.50
C ALA A 143 -9.26 -14.14 -8.47
N ASP A 144 -8.69 -14.06 -9.67
CA ASP A 144 -8.70 -15.12 -10.69
C ASP A 144 -7.55 -14.90 -11.69
N GLN A 145 -7.42 -15.80 -12.66
CA GLN A 145 -6.39 -15.74 -13.69
C GLN A 145 -6.54 -14.52 -14.62
N SER A 146 -7.78 -14.09 -14.90
CA SER A 146 -8.04 -12.92 -15.74
C SER A 146 -7.59 -11.64 -15.02
N HIS A 147 -7.77 -11.57 -13.70
CA HIS A 147 -7.25 -10.49 -12.87
C HIS A 147 -5.72 -10.39 -13.02
N LYS A 148 -5.00 -11.51 -12.89
CA LYS A 148 -3.54 -11.54 -13.05
C LYS A 148 -3.11 -11.04 -14.43
N GLU A 149 -3.79 -11.48 -15.49
CA GLU A 149 -3.49 -11.11 -16.88
C GLU A 149 -3.62 -9.61 -17.16
N ILE A 150 -4.45 -8.89 -16.41
CA ILE A 150 -4.55 -7.42 -16.51
C ILE A 150 -3.23 -6.75 -16.13
N PHE A 151 -2.50 -7.29 -15.16
CA PHE A 151 -1.25 -6.70 -14.65
C PHE A 151 0.00 -7.25 -15.32
N GLN A 152 -0.09 -8.41 -15.97
CA GLN A 152 1.03 -9.09 -16.64
C GLN A 152 1.79 -8.20 -17.65
N PRO A 153 1.15 -7.34 -18.48
CA PRO A 153 1.86 -6.49 -19.44
C PRO A 153 2.79 -5.45 -18.81
N PHE A 154 2.56 -5.09 -17.55
CA PHE A 154 3.35 -4.10 -16.81
C PHE A 154 4.46 -4.73 -15.98
N PHE A 155 4.49 -6.07 -15.89
CA PHE A 155 5.40 -6.79 -15.02
C PHE A 155 6.85 -6.74 -15.54
N GLU A 156 7.77 -6.39 -14.66
CA GLU A 156 9.21 -6.41 -14.88
C GLU A 156 9.90 -7.13 -13.71
N GLU A 157 10.80 -8.08 -14.01
CA GLU A 157 11.61 -8.77 -12.98
C GLU A 157 12.55 -7.77 -12.29
N ALA A 158 12.61 -7.82 -10.96
CA ALA A 158 13.23 -6.79 -10.13
C ALA A 158 14.27 -7.30 -9.15
#